data_AF-A0AA35YAK8-F1
#
_entry.id   AF-A0AA35YAK8-F1
#
_cell.length_a   1.000
_cell.length_b   1.000
_cell.length_c   1.000
_cell.angle_alpha   90.00
_cell.angle_beta   90.00
_cell.angle_gamma   90.00
#
_symmetry.space_group_name_H-M   'P 1'
#
loop_
_entity.id
_entity.type
_entity.pdbx_description
1 polymer ?
#
loop_
_entity_poly.entity_id
_entity_poly.type
_entity_poly.pdbx_seq_one_letter_code
_entity_poly.pdbx_strand_id
1 'polypeptide(L)'
;MGRDANNNIYPITWAVVNVENKVYCKWFLDILMDDLGGGNGSGLTIISDEHKGLLEVVKERIPEVEHRQCARHIYANFKKKFDGEHYKKLFWAAVNSTTIPQFEEAMDAIKKLNPNTYDHLIEREPKYWSKAFFVEGS
;
A
#
# COMPACT_ATOMS: atom_id res chain seq x y z
N MET A 1 -11.75 -1.44 -3.99
CA MET A 1 -11.78 -2.16 -5.28
C MET A 1 -11.50 -3.63 -5.00
N GLY A 2 -12.33 -4.53 -5.48
CA GLY A 2 -12.12 -5.98 -5.41
C GLY A 2 -11.55 -6.54 -6.70
N ARG A 3 -11.06 -7.78 -6.64
CA ARG A 3 -10.77 -8.59 -7.83
C ARG A 3 -11.62 -9.86 -7.79
N ASP A 4 -12.17 -10.24 -8.94
CA ASP A 4 -12.88 -11.52 -9.07
C ASP A 4 -11.89 -12.64 -9.44
N ALA A 5 -12.38 -13.88 -9.49
CA ALA A 5 -11.60 -15.05 -9.90
C ALA A 5 -11.06 -14.94 -11.35
N ASN A 6 -11.63 -14.05 -12.16
CA ASN A 6 -11.19 -13.76 -13.53
C ASN A 6 -10.22 -12.56 -13.59
N ASN A 7 -9.73 -12.07 -12.44
CA ASN A 7 -8.82 -10.94 -12.32
C ASN A 7 -9.41 -9.60 -12.82
N ASN A 8 -10.73 -9.48 -12.96
CA ASN A 8 -11.40 -8.21 -13.24
C ASN A 8 -11.49 -7.36 -11.97
N ILE A 9 -11.40 -6.04 -12.13
CA ILE A 9 -11.55 -5.09 -11.02
C ILE A 9 -12.99 -4.59 -10.96
N TYR A 10 -13.61 -4.66 -9.79
CA TYR A 10 -14.94 -4.11 -9.55
C TYR A 10 -15.01 -3.31 -8.23
N PRO A 11 -15.86 -2.27 -8.14
CA PRO A 11 -16.11 -1.61 -6.86
C PRO A 11 -16.89 -2.55 -5.95
N ILE A 12 -16.36 -2.84 -4.75
CA ILE A 12 -17.08 -3.61 -3.71
C ILE A 12 -18.05 -2.69 -2.97
N THR A 13 -17.59 -1.49 -2.62
CA THR A 13 -18.35 -0.47 -1.88
C THR A 13 -17.81 0.91 -2.24
N TRP A 14 -18.62 1.95 -2.06
CA TRP A 14 -18.23 3.34 -2.22
C TRP A 14 -18.93 4.20 -1.17
N ALA A 15 -18.29 5.30 -0.79
CA ALA A 15 -18.87 6.30 0.09
C ALA A 15 -18.47 7.69 -0.40
N VAL A 16 -19.37 8.66 -0.21
CA VAL A 16 -19.10 10.09 -0.42
C VAL A 16 -19.09 10.74 0.94
N VAL A 17 -17.94 11.33 1.29
CA VAL A 17 -17.70 11.97 2.58
C VAL A 17 -17.11 13.35 2.35
N ASN A 18 -17.38 14.29 3.27
CA ASN A 18 -16.90 15.67 3.13
C ASN A 18 -15.38 15.79 3.22
N VAL A 19 -14.75 14.92 4.02
CA VAL A 19 -13.30 14.85 4.18
C VAL A 19 -12.90 13.44 4.58
N GLU A 20 -11.73 13.00 4.17
CA GLU A 20 -11.14 11.78 4.70
C GLU A 20 -10.58 12.06 6.10
N ASN A 21 -11.24 11.56 7.14
CA ASN A 21 -10.80 11.69 8.52
C ASN A 21 -11.11 10.41 9.31
N LYS A 22 -10.58 10.31 10.52
CA LYS A 22 -10.76 9.13 11.37
C LYS A 22 -12.23 8.73 11.55
N VAL A 23 -13.13 9.70 11.75
CA VAL A 23 -14.56 9.45 12.01
C VAL A 23 -15.22 8.80 10.79
N TYR A 24 -15.05 9.38 9.60
CA TYR A 24 -15.65 8.87 8.39
C TYR A 24 -15.00 7.56 7.92
N CYS A 25 -13.68 7.42 8.06
CA CYS A 25 -12.99 6.17 7.76
C CYS A 25 -13.45 5.03 8.70
N LYS A 26 -13.65 5.33 9.99
CA LYS A 26 -14.17 4.36 10.97
C LYS A 26 -15.56 3.90 10.61
N TRP A 27 -16.49 4.84 10.41
CA TRP A 27 -17.86 4.53 10.03
C TRP A 27 -17.92 3.66 8.76
N PHE A 28 -17.13 4.01 7.74
CA PHE A 28 -17.07 3.24 6.50
C PHE A 28 -16.50 1.83 6.71
N LEU A 29 -15.41 1.72 7.48
CA LEU A 29 -14.77 0.42 7.73
C LEU A 29 -15.63 -0.47 8.63
N ASP A 30 -16.37 0.09 9.58
CA ASP A 30 -17.33 -0.65 10.42
C ASP A 30 -18.39 -1.30 9.53
N ILE A 31 -19.04 -0.53 8.63
CA ILE A 31 -20.05 -1.07 7.70
C ILE A 31 -19.44 -2.13 6.79
N LEU A 32 -18.29 -1.84 6.17
CA LEU A 32 -17.63 -2.79 5.28
C LEU A 32 -17.30 -4.11 5.99
N MET A 33 -16.80 -4.04 7.22
CA MET A 33 -16.45 -5.24 7.96
C MET A 33 -17.68 -6.01 8.42
N ASP A 34 -18.76 -5.34 8.80
CA ASP A 34 -20.01 -6.00 9.15
C ASP A 34 -20.58 -6.79 7.95
N ASP A 35 -20.54 -6.21 6.75
CA ASP A 35 -20.92 -6.88 5.50
C ASP A 35 -20.00 -8.07 5.16
N LEU A 36 -18.72 -8.02 5.56
CA LEU A 36 -17.74 -9.09 5.40
C LEU A 36 -17.74 -10.11 6.56
N GLY A 37 -18.74 -10.08 7.44
CA GLY A 37 -18.90 -11.06 8.52
C GLY A 37 -18.31 -10.64 9.88
N GLY A 38 -18.02 -9.36 10.07
CA GLY A 38 -17.71 -8.74 11.35
C GLY A 38 -16.31 -9.01 11.93
N GLY A 39 -15.44 -9.71 11.20
CA GLY A 39 -14.12 -10.14 11.68
C GLY A 39 -13.12 -9.01 11.98
N ASN A 40 -11.95 -9.39 12.48
CA ASN A 40 -10.82 -8.52 12.82
C ASN A 40 -9.81 -8.34 11.67
N GLY A 41 -10.20 -8.71 10.45
CA GLY A 41 -9.35 -8.60 9.25
C GLY A 41 -8.49 -9.81 8.92
N SER A 42 -8.55 -10.87 9.73
CA SER A 42 -7.81 -12.11 9.47
C SER A 42 -8.10 -12.67 8.06
N GLY A 43 -7.05 -12.98 7.31
CA GLY A 43 -7.16 -13.47 5.93
C GLY A 43 -7.57 -12.43 4.89
N LEU A 44 -7.65 -11.13 5.26
CA LEU A 44 -7.89 -10.04 4.33
C LEU A 44 -6.60 -9.24 4.09
N THR A 45 -6.47 -8.73 2.87
CA THR A 45 -5.45 -7.74 2.50
C THR A 45 -6.11 -6.43 2.09
N ILE A 46 -5.64 -5.32 2.63
CA ILE A 46 -6.09 -3.98 2.24
C ILE A 46 -4.92 -3.18 1.68
N ILE A 47 -5.17 -2.51 0.55
CA ILE A 47 -4.22 -1.57 -0.07
C ILE A 47 -4.80 -0.15 0.04
N SER A 48 -4.05 0.78 0.63
CA SER A 48 -4.48 2.18 0.82
C SER A 48 -3.37 3.20 0.60
N ASP A 49 -3.67 4.49 0.56
CA ASP A 49 -2.74 5.59 0.27
C ASP A 49 -2.10 6.26 1.50
N GLU A 50 -2.04 5.56 2.64
CA GLU A 50 -1.42 6.02 3.91
C GLU A 50 -2.07 7.22 4.57
N HIS A 51 -3.32 7.54 4.25
CA HIS A 51 -3.99 8.60 4.97
C HIS A 51 -4.05 8.27 6.48
N LYS A 52 -3.55 9.19 7.33
CA LYS A 52 -3.36 8.94 8.77
C LYS A 52 -4.65 8.47 9.46
N GLY A 53 -5.78 9.07 9.09
CA GLY A 53 -7.08 8.69 9.63
C GLY A 53 -7.47 7.25 9.31
N LEU A 54 -7.12 6.73 8.14
CA LEU A 54 -7.39 5.35 7.77
C LEU A 54 -6.44 4.38 8.48
N LEU A 55 -5.15 4.71 8.58
CA LEU A 55 -4.15 3.86 9.26
C LEU A 55 -4.52 3.61 10.73
N GLU A 56 -4.97 4.66 11.43
CA GLU A 56 -5.42 4.53 12.82
C GLU A 56 -6.65 3.63 12.94
N VAL A 57 -7.62 3.79 12.04
CA VAL A 57 -8.86 3.01 12.04
C VAL A 57 -8.60 1.54 11.70
N VAL A 58 -7.72 1.26 10.73
CA VAL A 58 -7.32 -0.10 10.37
C VAL A 58 -6.74 -0.82 11.58
N LYS A 59 -5.80 -0.18 12.30
CA LYS A 59 -5.20 -0.74 13.52
C LYS A 59 -6.22 -0.96 14.64
N GLU A 60 -7.25 -0.13 14.72
CA GLU A 60 -8.29 -0.19 15.75
C GLU A 60 -9.35 -1.27 15.45
N ARG A 61 -9.85 -1.33 14.21
CA ARG A 61 -11.01 -2.15 13.83
C ARG A 61 -10.65 -3.51 13.24
N ILE A 62 -9.51 -3.61 12.55
CA ILE A 62 -9.06 -4.83 11.86
C ILE A 62 -7.55 -5.06 12.05
N PRO A 63 -7.10 -5.28 13.30
CA PRO A 63 -5.68 -5.39 13.62
C PRO A 63 -4.96 -6.58 12.96
N GLU A 64 -5.69 -7.61 12.52
CA GLU A 64 -5.11 -8.80 11.87
C GLU A 64 -5.05 -8.69 10.34
N VAL A 65 -5.50 -7.57 9.76
CA VAL A 65 -5.42 -7.38 8.31
C VAL A 65 -3.98 -7.24 7.84
N GLU A 66 -3.67 -7.82 6.68
CA GLU A 66 -2.44 -7.45 5.99
C GLU A 66 -2.62 -6.08 5.32
N HIS A 67 -2.02 -5.06 5.93
CA HIS A 67 -2.08 -3.70 5.40
C HIS A 67 -0.90 -3.43 4.47
N ARG A 68 -1.22 -2.98 3.25
CA ARG A 68 -0.27 -2.60 2.22
C ARG A 68 -0.50 -1.15 1.79
N GLN A 69 0.60 -0.47 1.48
CA GLN A 69 0.58 0.85 0.88
C GLN A 69 0.45 0.76 -0.64
N CYS A 70 -0.34 1.65 -1.21
CA CYS A 70 -0.53 1.70 -2.64
C CYS A 70 0.74 2.25 -3.32
N ALA A 71 1.50 1.35 -3.96
CA ALA A 71 2.71 1.71 -4.70
C ALA A 71 2.47 2.82 -5.75
N ARG A 72 1.27 2.90 -6.33
CA ARG A 72 0.90 3.99 -7.25
C ARG A 72 0.91 5.36 -6.57
N HIS A 73 0.39 5.46 -5.34
CA HIS A 73 0.40 6.71 -4.58
C HIS A 73 1.80 7.05 -4.06
N ILE A 74 2.56 6.05 -3.64
CA ILE A 74 3.98 6.24 -3.30
C ILE A 74 4.73 6.80 -4.51
N TYR A 75 4.56 6.21 -5.70
CA TYR A 75 5.19 6.70 -6.93
C TYR A 75 4.74 8.13 -7.27
N ALA A 76 3.45 8.43 -7.15
CA ALA A 76 2.94 9.78 -7.43
C ALA A 76 3.59 10.84 -6.51
N ASN A 77 3.84 10.51 -5.24
CA ASN A 77 4.53 11.39 -4.31
C ASN A 77 6.05 11.42 -4.55
N PHE A 78 6.64 10.28 -4.89
CA PHE A 78 8.05 10.16 -5.24
C PHE A 78 8.39 10.99 -6.49
N LYS A 79 7.60 10.85 -7.56
CA LYS A 79 7.76 11.57 -8.83
C LYS A 79 7.74 13.08 -8.67
N LYS A 80 6.94 13.63 -7.73
CA LYS A 80 6.91 15.07 -7.45
C LYS A 80 8.26 15.61 -6.96
N LYS A 81 9.06 14.78 -6.29
CA LYS A 81 10.38 15.14 -5.76
C LYS A 81 11.52 14.70 -6.68
N PHE A 82 11.35 13.54 -7.32
CA PHE A 82 12.37 12.86 -8.10
C PHE A 82 11.76 12.36 -9.40
N ASP A 83 11.79 13.20 -10.43
CA ASP A 83 11.26 12.86 -11.75
C ASP A 83 12.34 12.27 -12.66
N GLY A 84 11.93 11.38 -13.55
CA GLY A 84 12.83 10.68 -14.47
C GLY A 84 12.40 9.26 -14.77
N GLU A 85 12.55 8.85 -16.03
CA GLU A 85 12.16 7.51 -16.48
C GLU A 85 13.01 6.41 -15.81
N HIS A 86 14.28 6.69 -15.49
CA HIS A 86 15.13 5.76 -14.74
C HIS A 86 14.60 5.51 -13.32
N TYR A 87 14.17 6.57 -12.62
CA TYR A 87 13.58 6.47 -11.29
C TYR A 87 12.28 5.69 -11.32
N LYS A 88 11.44 5.92 -12.33
CA LYS A 88 10.21 5.15 -12.54
C LYS A 88 10.51 3.65 -12.69
N LYS A 89 11.43 3.30 -13.59
CA LYS A 89 11.79 1.89 -13.85
C LYS A 89 12.31 1.20 -12.60
N LEU A 90 13.24 1.83 -11.90
CA LEU A 90 13.83 1.25 -10.69
C LEU A 90 12.84 1.19 -9.53
N PHE A 91 11.99 2.21 -9.36
CA PHE A 91 10.91 2.18 -8.36
C PHE A 91 9.99 0.97 -8.59
N TRP A 92 9.53 0.76 -9.82
CA TRP A 92 8.66 -0.38 -10.13
C TRP A 92 9.40 -1.72 -10.09
N ALA A 93 10.72 -1.75 -10.32
CA ALA A 93 11.53 -2.93 -10.06
C ALA A 93 11.49 -3.26 -8.57
N ALA A 94 11.81 -2.32 -7.68
CA ALA A 94 11.78 -2.52 -6.24
C ALA A 94 10.39 -2.93 -5.71
N VAL A 95 9.31 -2.31 -6.21
CA VAL A 95 7.93 -2.69 -5.84
C VAL A 95 7.61 -4.14 -6.23
N ASN A 96 8.07 -4.59 -7.41
CA ASN A 96 7.72 -5.90 -7.96
C ASN A 96 8.71 -7.01 -7.63
N SER A 97 9.85 -6.70 -7.01
CA SER A 97 10.81 -7.69 -6.52
C SER A 97 10.11 -8.71 -5.64
N THR A 98 10.30 -10.00 -5.91
CA THR A 98 9.68 -11.09 -5.14
C THR A 98 10.61 -11.65 -4.07
N THR A 99 11.89 -11.27 -4.10
CA THR A 99 12.88 -11.67 -3.11
C THR A 99 13.64 -10.45 -2.57
N ILE A 100 14.13 -10.55 -1.34
CA ILE A 100 14.93 -9.50 -0.70
C ILE A 100 16.16 -9.13 -1.55
N PRO A 101 16.95 -10.08 -2.11
CA PRO A 101 18.09 -9.73 -2.95
C PRO A 101 17.72 -8.91 -4.20
N GLN A 102 16.61 -9.24 -4.87
CA GLN A 102 16.13 -8.45 -6.02
C GLN A 102 15.69 -7.05 -5.61
N PHE A 103 15.09 -6.92 -4.43
CA PHE A 103 14.72 -5.62 -3.87
C PHE A 103 15.97 -4.78 -3.57
N GLU A 104 16.95 -5.35 -2.89
CA GLU A 104 18.22 -4.69 -2.56
C GLU A 104 18.97 -4.24 -3.82
N GLU A 105 19.05 -5.06 -4.86
CA GLU A 105 19.66 -4.69 -6.13
C GLU A 105 19.00 -3.46 -6.76
N ALA A 106 17.66 -3.43 -6.79
CA ALA A 106 16.92 -2.28 -7.32
C ALA A 106 17.13 -1.02 -6.46
N MET A 107 17.13 -1.15 -5.13
CA MET A 107 17.34 -0.05 -4.21
C MET A 107 18.78 0.49 -4.26
N ASP A 108 19.78 -0.37 -4.44
CA ASP A 108 21.17 0.03 -4.63
C ASP A 108 21.36 0.79 -5.95
N ALA A 109 20.67 0.38 -7.02
CA ALA A 109 20.66 1.13 -8.27
C ALA A 109 20.04 2.53 -8.10
N ILE A 110 18.96 2.65 -7.30
CA ILE A 110 18.37 3.96 -6.93
C ILE A 110 19.37 4.80 -6.14
N LYS A 111 20.04 4.20 -5.14
CA LYS A 111 21.03 4.87 -4.28
C LYS A 111 22.22 5.41 -5.06
N LYS A 112 22.72 4.65 -6.05
CA LYS A 112 23.81 5.08 -6.95
C LYS A 112 23.46 6.31 -7.77
N LEU A 113 22.18 6.49 -8.13
CA LEU A 113 21.72 7.69 -8.84
C LEU A 113 21.62 8.89 -7.91
N ASN A 114 20.99 8.68 -6.73
CA ASN A 114 20.87 9.71 -5.72
C ASN A 114 20.57 9.09 -4.34
N PRO A 115 21.46 9.22 -3.35
CA PRO A 115 21.23 8.70 -2.00
C PRO A 115 19.91 9.19 -1.36
N ASN A 116 19.50 10.44 -1.61
CA ASN A 116 18.26 11.00 -1.06
C ASN A 116 17.00 10.29 -1.57
N THR A 117 17.07 9.67 -2.76
CA THR A 117 15.95 8.89 -3.31
C THR A 117 15.79 7.56 -2.61
N TYR A 118 16.91 6.95 -2.20
CA TYR A 118 16.92 5.74 -1.39
C TYR A 118 16.32 6.03 -0.01
N ASP A 119 16.80 7.06 0.68
CA ASP A 119 16.35 7.42 2.03
C ASP A 119 14.84 7.69 2.04
N HIS A 120 14.33 8.46 1.07
CA HIS A 120 12.90 8.75 0.95
C HIS A 120 12.01 7.51 0.75
N LEU A 121 12.52 6.45 0.12
CA LEU A 121 11.78 5.21 -0.09
C LEU A 121 11.88 4.27 1.12
N ILE A 122 13.04 4.23 1.80
CA ILE A 122 13.23 3.44 3.02
C ILE A 122 12.41 4.01 4.19
N GLU A 123 12.28 5.34 4.29
CA GLU A 123 11.42 6.00 5.29
C GLU A 123 9.97 5.53 5.26
N ARG A 124 9.50 5.01 4.12
CA ARG A 124 8.14 4.48 3.94
C ARG A 124 7.97 3.02 4.37
N GLU A 125 9.04 2.41 4.88
CA GLU A 125 9.09 1.01 5.32
C GLU A 125 8.72 0.01 4.20
N PRO A 126 9.72 -0.54 3.48
CA PRO A 126 9.52 -1.45 2.34
C PRO A 126 8.54 -2.61 2.55
N LYS A 127 8.42 -3.08 3.80
CA LYS A 127 7.46 -4.13 4.18
C LYS A 127 6.01 -3.85 3.81
N TYR A 128 5.65 -2.57 3.66
CA TYR A 128 4.29 -2.19 3.32
C TYR A 128 4.06 -2.00 1.81
N TRP A 129 5.09 -1.92 0.98
CA TRP A 129 4.92 -1.54 -0.43
C TRP A 129 5.68 -2.38 -1.46
N SER A 130 6.60 -3.24 -1.04
CA SER A 130 7.32 -4.16 -1.93
C SER A 130 6.90 -5.60 -1.68
N LYS A 131 6.67 -6.34 -2.78
CA LYS A 131 6.26 -7.75 -2.75
C LYS A 131 7.27 -8.66 -2.04
N ALA A 132 8.55 -8.28 -2.02
CA ALA A 132 9.63 -9.03 -1.39
C ALA A 132 9.42 -9.27 0.12
N PHE A 133 8.49 -8.53 0.74
CA PHE A 133 8.22 -8.55 2.17
C PHE A 133 6.77 -8.89 2.52
N PHE A 134 5.92 -9.15 1.52
CA PHE A 134 4.52 -9.52 1.77
C PHE A 134 4.42 -10.98 2.23
N VAL A 135 3.38 -11.29 2.99
CA VAL A 135 3.14 -12.66 3.46
C VAL A 135 2.69 -13.53 2.29
N GLU A 136 3.37 -14.65 2.06
CA GLU A 136 2.98 -15.62 1.04
C GLU A 136 1.63 -16.28 1.39
N GLY A 137 0.73 -16.37 0.41
CA GLY A 137 -0.58 -17.03 0.57
C GLY A 137 -1.74 -16.11 1.02
N SER A 138 -1.56 -14.79 0.91
CA SER A 138 -2.60 -13.77 1.05
C SER A 138 -3.44 -13.55 -0.22
#